data_AF-A0ABD3M158-F1
#
_entry.id   AF-A0ABD3M158-F1
#
_cell.length_a   1.000
_cell.length_b   1.000
_cell.length_c   1.000
_cell.angle_alpha   90.00
_cell.angle_beta   90.00
_cell.angle_gamma   90.00
#
_symmetry.space_group_name_H-M   'P 1'
#
loop_
_entity.id
_entity.type
_entity.pdbx_description
1 polymer ?
#
loop_
_entity_poly.entity_id
_entity_poly.type
_entity_poly.pdbx_seq_one_letter_code
_entity_poly.pdbx_strand_id
1 'polypeptide(L)'
;MAGYGRMSDEMGRVRLSPSGRPLHVSQAKSNKAFTQQGRGLKSLVSQRNNIERMTKQNTQPTRLYCNGAILGYKRGLRNQYNHTSLIKIKGVDSKEDVEFYLGKRVAYITKASTIKNGSKFRVNWGRVCRSHGNNGVVRCKFARDLPPQSIGGRVRVMLYPSRV
;
A
#
# COMPACT_ATOMS: atom_id res chain seq x y z
N MET A 1 20.57 6.15 57.06
CA MET A 1 20.94 4.80 57.54
C MET A 1 19.92 3.82 56.97
N ALA A 2 20.19 2.75 56.24
CA ALA A 2 21.36 2.06 55.66
C ALA A 2 20.80 1.36 54.37
N GLY A 3 21.48 1.08 53.26
CA GLY A 3 22.89 0.92 52.97
C GLY A 3 23.23 -0.56 52.75
N TYR A 4 23.05 -1.11 51.54
CA TYR A 4 23.65 -2.35 50.98
C TYR A 4 23.31 -2.36 49.46
N GLY A 5 24.15 -2.65 48.47
CA GLY A 5 25.54 -3.09 48.35
C GLY A 5 25.76 -3.49 46.88
N ARG A 6 26.86 -3.03 46.28
CA ARG A 6 27.31 -3.28 44.90
C ARG A 6 27.57 -4.78 44.60
N MET A 7 27.36 -5.21 43.36
CA MET A 7 28.19 -6.24 42.72
C MET A 7 28.26 -5.99 41.21
N SER A 8 29.49 -5.88 40.73
CA SER A 8 29.92 -5.52 39.38
C SER A 8 30.72 -6.69 38.83
N ASP A 9 30.25 -7.28 37.73
CA ASP A 9 30.91 -8.40 37.07
C ASP A 9 31.76 -7.91 35.88
N GLU A 10 33.05 -8.27 35.97
CA GLU A 10 33.93 -8.84 34.94
C GLU A 10 33.93 -8.30 33.49
N MET A 11 35.02 -8.13 32.75
CA MET A 11 36.47 -8.31 32.91
C MET A 11 37.06 -7.65 31.65
N GLY A 12 37.96 -6.67 31.81
CA GLY A 12 38.62 -5.99 30.68
C GLY A 12 40.04 -5.59 31.04
N ARG A 13 40.93 -6.58 31.23
CA ARG A 13 42.37 -6.33 31.46
C ARG A 13 43.14 -6.46 30.16
N VAL A 14 43.66 -5.34 29.69
CA VAL A 14 44.72 -5.26 28.67
C VAL A 14 46.04 -5.68 29.33
N ARG A 15 46.76 -6.67 28.78
CA ARG A 15 48.13 -7.00 29.20
C ARG A 15 49.11 -6.48 28.15
N LEU A 16 50.01 -5.59 28.56
CA LEU A 16 51.23 -5.22 27.84
C LEU A 16 52.39 -6.10 28.33
N SER A 17 53.30 -6.50 27.45
CA SER A 17 54.54 -7.20 27.79
C SER A 17 55.75 -6.24 27.85
N PRO A 18 56.68 -6.40 28.82
CA PRO A 18 57.82 -5.52 29.03
C PRO A 18 59.12 -6.14 28.48
N SER A 19 59.56 -5.77 27.27
CA SER A 19 60.97 -5.78 26.82
C SER A 19 61.04 -5.64 25.29
N GLY A 20 61.69 -4.57 24.82
CA GLY A 20 61.98 -4.38 23.41
C GLY A 20 63.20 -5.18 22.97
N ARG A 21 63.04 -6.07 21.98
CA ARG A 21 63.85 -6.24 20.75
C ARG A 21 63.35 -7.44 19.92
N PRO A 22 63.56 -7.43 18.58
CA PRO A 22 62.86 -8.29 17.63
C PRO A 22 63.59 -9.61 17.34
N LEU A 23 62.83 -10.67 17.03
CA LEU A 23 63.36 -11.90 16.45
C LEU A 23 62.97 -11.99 14.97
N HIS A 24 63.99 -12.03 14.11
CA HIS A 24 63.91 -12.28 12.68
C HIS A 24 63.66 -13.78 12.46
N VAL A 25 62.53 -14.13 11.83
CA VAL A 25 62.32 -15.44 11.22
C VAL A 25 61.91 -15.23 9.77
N SER A 26 62.79 -15.67 8.88
CA SER A 26 62.55 -15.85 7.46
C SER A 26 61.40 -16.83 7.21
N GLN A 27 60.49 -16.53 6.27
CA GLN A 27 59.96 -17.53 5.33
C GLN A 27 59.08 -16.92 4.23
N ALA A 28 59.37 -17.38 3.00
CA ALA A 28 58.52 -17.57 1.83
C ALA A 28 57.60 -16.43 1.33
N LYS A 29 58.02 -15.81 0.22
CA LYS A 29 57.12 -15.13 -0.72
C LYS A 29 56.18 -16.15 -1.37
N SER A 30 54.96 -16.27 -0.88
CA SER A 30 53.90 -17.01 -1.59
C SER A 30 53.15 -16.05 -2.52
N ASN A 31 53.27 -16.28 -3.83
CA ASN A 31 52.47 -15.63 -4.85
C ASN A 31 50.99 -16.00 -4.66
N LYS A 32 50.10 -15.02 -4.43
CA LYS A 32 48.65 -15.20 -4.60
C LYS A 32 48.13 -14.27 -5.68
N ALA A 33 47.93 -14.91 -6.83
CA ALA A 33 46.98 -14.64 -7.89
C ALA A 33 46.19 -13.32 -7.82
N PHE A 34 46.41 -12.53 -8.86
CA PHE A 34 45.49 -11.53 -9.39
C PHE A 34 44.13 -12.19 -9.72
N THR A 35 43.17 -12.18 -8.78
CA THR A 35 41.80 -12.64 -9.03
C THR A 35 40.96 -11.47 -9.56
N GLN A 36 40.73 -11.46 -10.88
CA GLN A 36 39.84 -10.54 -11.59
C GLN A 36 38.33 -10.74 -11.28
N GLN A 37 37.95 -11.28 -10.13
CA GLN A 37 36.58 -11.78 -9.89
C GLN A 37 35.67 -10.81 -9.10
N GLY A 38 35.99 -9.51 -9.06
CA GLY A 38 35.21 -8.52 -8.31
C GLY A 38 34.36 -7.55 -9.15
N ARG A 39 34.48 -7.53 -10.48
CA ARG A 39 33.87 -6.49 -11.34
C ARG A 39 32.64 -6.95 -12.15
N GLY A 40 32.34 -8.24 -12.20
CA GLY A 40 31.23 -8.79 -13.00
C GLY A 40 29.89 -8.92 -12.27
N LEU A 41 29.88 -9.03 -10.93
CA LEU A 41 28.61 -9.17 -10.19
C LEU A 41 27.81 -7.87 -10.14
N LYS A 42 28.48 -6.72 -10.09
CA LYS A 42 27.82 -5.40 -10.07
C LYS A 42 27.19 -5.06 -11.42
N SER A 43 27.80 -5.48 -12.53
CA SER A 43 27.23 -5.31 -13.87
C SER A 43 26.04 -6.24 -14.08
N LEU A 44 26.07 -7.47 -13.60
CA LEU A 44 24.94 -8.41 -13.71
C LEU A 44 23.72 -8.01 -12.86
N VAL A 45 23.92 -7.47 -11.64
CA VAL A 45 22.83 -6.92 -10.83
C VAL A 45 22.25 -5.65 -11.46
N SER A 46 23.10 -4.79 -12.03
CA SER A 46 22.67 -3.61 -12.80
C SER A 46 21.90 -4.01 -14.07
N GLN A 47 22.37 -5.04 -14.78
CA GLN A 47 21.72 -5.59 -15.97
C GLN A 47 20.37 -6.23 -15.65
N ARG A 48 20.23 -6.97 -14.54
CA ARG A 48 18.94 -7.50 -14.06
C ARG A 48 17.93 -6.39 -13.76
N ASN A 49 18.36 -5.35 -13.04
CA ASN A 49 17.51 -4.20 -12.73
C ASN A 49 17.08 -3.42 -13.99
N ASN A 50 17.89 -3.42 -15.06
CA ASN A 50 17.53 -2.81 -16.33
C ASN A 50 16.57 -3.67 -17.17
N ILE A 51 16.71 -5.00 -17.14
CA ILE A 51 15.76 -5.92 -17.80
C ILE A 51 14.37 -5.79 -17.17
N GLU A 52 14.26 -5.70 -15.84
CA GLU A 52 12.99 -5.45 -15.15
C GLU A 52 12.35 -4.08 -15.48
N ARG A 53 13.17 -3.08 -15.84
CA ARG A 53 12.70 -1.76 -16.26
C ARG A 53 12.24 -1.73 -17.72
N MET A 54 12.82 -2.56 -18.60
CA MET A 54 12.45 -2.66 -20.02
C MET A 54 11.18 -3.50 -20.26
N THR A 55 10.89 -4.49 -19.41
CA THR A 55 9.63 -5.28 -19.47
C THR A 55 8.44 -4.55 -18.87
N LYS A 56 8.65 -3.48 -18.11
CA LYS A 56 7.64 -2.47 -17.78
C LYS A 56 7.33 -1.62 -19.01
N GLN A 57 6.72 -2.25 -20.01
CA GLN A 57 6.08 -1.52 -21.09
C GLN A 57 5.04 -0.59 -20.46
N ASN A 58 5.18 0.71 -20.76
CA ASN A 58 4.31 1.77 -20.27
C ASN A 58 2.98 1.73 -21.03
N THR A 59 2.32 0.58 -21.04
CA THR A 59 0.97 0.43 -21.58
C THR A 59 0.05 1.32 -20.74
N GLN A 60 -0.72 2.18 -21.42
CA GLN A 60 -1.72 3.02 -20.78
C GLN A 60 -2.51 2.17 -19.77
N PRO A 61 -2.52 2.52 -18.47
CA PRO A 61 -3.22 1.72 -17.48
C PRO A 61 -4.71 1.70 -17.81
N THR A 62 -5.19 0.57 -18.31
CA THR A 62 -6.60 0.41 -18.70
C THR A 62 -7.49 0.54 -17.49
N ARG A 63 -8.34 1.56 -17.49
CA ARG A 63 -9.22 1.87 -16.38
C ARG A 63 -10.53 1.08 -16.50
N LEU A 64 -10.64 -0.02 -15.77
CA LEU A 64 -11.81 -0.91 -15.78
C LEU A 64 -12.96 -0.46 -14.86
N TYR A 65 -13.03 0.83 -14.51
CA TYR A 65 -14.02 1.35 -13.56
C TYR A 65 -14.43 2.79 -13.84
N CYS A 66 -15.71 3.09 -13.61
CA CYS A 66 -16.25 4.44 -13.63
C CYS A 66 -15.91 5.18 -12.34
N ASN A 67 -15.57 6.46 -12.50
CA ASN A 67 -15.36 7.36 -11.37
C ASN A 67 -16.72 7.67 -10.73
N GLY A 68 -16.79 7.67 -9.40
CA GLY A 68 -17.90 8.24 -8.66
C GLY A 68 -17.43 9.15 -7.52
N ALA A 69 -18.34 9.99 -7.04
CA ALA A 69 -18.16 10.84 -5.87
C ALA A 69 -19.20 10.48 -4.80
N ILE A 70 -18.77 10.36 -3.55
CA ILE A 70 -19.64 10.12 -2.41
C ILE A 70 -20.23 11.46 -1.98
N LEU A 71 -21.55 11.61 -2.12
CA LEU A 71 -22.24 12.85 -1.75
C LEU A 71 -22.57 12.92 -0.26
N GLY A 72 -22.89 11.77 0.34
CA GLY A 72 -23.38 11.70 1.72
C GLY A 72 -24.10 10.40 1.99
N TYR A 73 -24.94 10.40 3.03
CA TYR A 73 -25.88 9.32 3.28
C TYR A 73 -27.31 9.74 2.95
N LYS A 74 -28.18 8.76 2.79
CA LYS A 74 -29.63 9.00 2.71
C LYS A 74 -30.05 9.77 3.96
N ARG A 75 -30.82 10.84 3.80
CA ARG A 75 -31.24 11.69 4.91
C ARG A 75 -32.63 12.29 4.69
N GLY A 76 -33.29 12.61 5.80
CA GLY A 76 -34.39 13.57 5.84
C GLY A 76 -33.90 14.93 6.32
N LEU A 77 -34.84 15.78 6.76
CA LEU A 77 -34.51 17.10 7.29
C LEU A 77 -33.61 17.00 8.54
N ARG A 78 -34.00 16.17 9.51
CA ARG A 78 -33.33 16.02 10.82
C ARG A 78 -32.58 14.69 10.98
N ASN A 79 -32.90 13.68 10.19
CA ASN A 79 -32.41 12.31 10.40
C ASN A 79 -31.45 11.89 9.28
N GLN A 80 -30.33 11.27 9.65
CA GLN A 80 -29.36 10.67 8.73
C GLN A 80 -29.43 9.14 8.82
N TYR A 81 -29.41 8.45 7.68
CA TYR A 81 -29.43 7.00 7.60
C TYR A 81 -28.11 6.46 7.04
N ASN A 82 -27.13 6.28 7.92
CA ASN A 82 -25.73 5.99 7.56
C ASN A 82 -25.54 4.67 6.80
N HIS A 83 -26.42 3.70 7.04
CA HIS A 83 -26.43 2.42 6.35
C HIS A 83 -26.68 2.50 4.83
N THR A 84 -27.00 3.68 4.26
CA THR A 84 -27.20 3.87 2.82
C THR A 84 -26.47 5.11 2.34
N SER A 85 -25.47 4.93 1.46
CA SER A 85 -24.69 6.03 0.91
C SER A 85 -25.24 6.50 -0.43
N LEU A 86 -25.14 7.81 -0.68
CA LEU A 86 -25.49 8.45 -1.95
C LEU A 86 -24.22 8.69 -2.75
N ILE A 87 -24.19 8.21 -4.00
CA ILE A 87 -23.03 8.29 -4.88
C ILE A 87 -23.46 8.87 -6.22
N LYS A 88 -22.74 9.86 -6.73
CA LYS A 88 -22.90 10.36 -8.11
C LYS A 88 -21.84 9.69 -8.99
N ILE A 89 -22.29 9.03 -10.05
CA ILE A 89 -21.40 8.43 -11.04
C ILE A 89 -21.07 9.51 -12.08
N LYS A 90 -19.80 9.60 -12.49
CA LYS A 90 -19.37 10.59 -13.48
C LYS A 90 -20.00 10.26 -14.84
N GLY A 91 -20.64 11.25 -15.46
CA GLY A 91 -21.27 11.12 -16.78
C GLY A 91 -22.63 10.41 -16.78
N VAL A 92 -23.28 10.30 -15.61
CA VAL A 92 -24.63 9.73 -15.46
C VAL A 92 -25.50 10.83 -14.90
N ASP A 93 -26.35 11.43 -15.73
CA ASP A 93 -27.14 12.61 -15.36
C ASP A 93 -28.65 12.34 -15.29
N SER A 94 -29.11 11.28 -15.94
CA SER A 94 -30.50 10.85 -15.94
C SER A 94 -30.74 9.63 -15.05
N LYS A 95 -32.00 9.29 -14.79
CA LYS A 95 -32.38 8.08 -14.04
C LYS A 95 -32.27 6.83 -14.92
N GLU A 96 -32.46 7.00 -16.21
CA GLU A 96 -32.44 5.97 -17.24
C GLU A 96 -31.01 5.41 -17.38
N ASP A 97 -30.00 6.30 -17.38
CA ASP A 97 -28.58 5.92 -17.44
C ASP A 97 -28.13 5.12 -16.20
N VAL A 98 -28.79 5.30 -15.05
CA VAL A 98 -28.47 4.58 -13.81
C VAL A 98 -28.79 3.09 -13.92
N GLU A 99 -29.77 2.70 -14.74
CA GLU A 99 -30.23 1.31 -14.88
C GLU A 99 -29.06 0.37 -15.24
N PHE A 100 -28.14 0.84 -16.10
CA PHE A 100 -26.93 0.10 -16.45
C PHE A 100 -26.04 -0.22 -15.24
N TYR A 101 -25.98 0.69 -14.26
CA TYR A 101 -25.12 0.59 -13.08
C TYR A 101 -25.77 -0.16 -11.91
N LEU A 102 -27.04 -0.57 -12.01
CA LEU A 102 -27.68 -1.33 -10.94
C LEU A 102 -27.00 -2.69 -10.75
N GLY A 103 -26.81 -3.08 -9.48
CA GLY A 103 -26.15 -4.33 -9.11
C GLY A 103 -24.62 -4.33 -9.26
N LYS A 104 -24.04 -3.32 -9.91
CA LYS A 104 -22.59 -3.19 -10.09
C LYS A 104 -21.86 -3.06 -8.75
N ARG A 105 -20.63 -3.59 -8.68
CA ARG A 105 -19.80 -3.51 -7.49
C ARG A 105 -19.17 -2.13 -7.34
N VAL A 106 -19.06 -1.68 -6.11
CA VAL A 106 -18.51 -0.37 -5.75
C VAL A 106 -17.38 -0.58 -4.75
N ALA A 107 -16.26 0.10 -4.93
CA ALA A 107 -15.10 0.00 -4.06
C ALA A 107 -14.73 1.37 -3.51
N TYR A 108 -14.80 1.51 -2.19
CA TYR A 108 -14.21 2.63 -1.47
C TYR A 108 -12.83 2.22 -0.97
N ILE A 109 -11.80 2.97 -1.37
CA ILE A 109 -10.41 2.64 -1.07
C ILE A 109 -9.87 3.71 -0.12
N THR A 110 -9.35 3.27 1.02
CA THR A 110 -8.68 4.16 1.98
C THR A 110 -7.22 3.76 2.14
N LYS A 111 -6.38 4.75 2.44
CA LYS A 111 -5.00 4.55 2.85
C LYS A 111 -4.94 4.72 4.36
N ALA A 112 -4.24 3.82 5.06
CA ALA A 112 -3.87 4.08 6.45
C ALA A 112 -2.38 3.85 6.67
N SER A 113 -1.88 4.30 7.82
CA SER A 113 -0.47 4.25 8.20
C SER A 113 0.04 2.82 8.35
N THR A 114 -0.71 1.98 9.06
CA THR A 114 -0.35 0.58 9.33
C THR A 114 -0.54 -0.30 8.10
N ILE A 115 0.47 -1.13 7.84
CA ILE A 115 0.47 -2.16 6.80
C ILE A 115 -0.35 -3.36 7.30
N LYS A 116 -1.32 -3.80 6.49
CA LYS A 116 -2.06 -5.06 6.70
C LYS A 116 -1.99 -5.87 5.40
N ASN A 117 -1.69 -7.16 5.48
CA ASN A 117 -1.58 -8.06 4.33
C ASN A 117 -0.65 -7.50 3.24
N GLY A 118 0.52 -6.98 3.64
CA GLY A 118 1.51 -6.42 2.72
C GLY A 118 1.15 -5.06 2.08
N SER A 119 0.01 -4.44 2.42
CA SER A 119 -0.38 -3.15 1.84
C SER A 119 -0.90 -2.13 2.87
N LYS A 120 -0.78 -0.84 2.53
CA LYS A 120 -1.36 0.26 3.32
C LYS A 120 -2.81 0.57 2.95
N PHE A 121 -3.33 -0.07 1.90
CA PHE A 121 -4.65 0.19 1.35
C PHE A 121 -5.69 -0.75 1.95
N ARG A 122 -6.88 -0.23 2.22
CA ARG A 122 -8.04 -0.99 2.67
C ARG A 122 -9.17 -0.74 1.69
N VAL A 123 -9.91 -1.79 1.37
CA VAL A 123 -11.06 -1.68 0.49
C VAL A 123 -12.32 -2.01 1.28
N ASN A 124 -13.32 -1.15 1.16
CA ASN A 124 -14.68 -1.44 1.57
C ASN A 124 -15.52 -1.64 0.32
N TRP A 125 -16.00 -2.87 0.15
CA TRP A 125 -16.81 -3.26 -0.99
C TRP A 125 -18.28 -2.97 -0.73
N GLY A 126 -18.97 -2.58 -1.79
CA GLY A 126 -20.41 -2.39 -1.81
C GLY A 126 -21.00 -2.73 -3.16
N ARG A 127 -22.29 -2.47 -3.29
CA ARG A 127 -23.05 -2.62 -4.52
C ARG A 127 -23.97 -1.43 -4.74
N VAL A 128 -24.24 -1.11 -6.00
CA VAL A 128 -25.29 -0.17 -6.38
C VAL A 128 -26.65 -0.86 -6.21
N CYS A 129 -27.55 -0.23 -5.47
CA CYS A 129 -28.86 -0.83 -5.15
C CYS A 129 -30.00 -0.27 -5.99
N ARG A 130 -30.14 1.06 -6.05
CA ARG A 130 -31.24 1.72 -6.78
C ARG A 130 -30.88 3.16 -7.12
N SER A 131 -31.58 3.73 -8.09
CA SER A 131 -31.52 5.17 -8.38
C SER A 131 -32.04 6.02 -7.22
N HIS A 132 -31.54 7.25 -7.14
CA HIS A 132 -31.92 8.27 -6.18
C HIS A 132 -32.20 9.60 -6.90
N GLY A 133 -33.46 10.04 -6.86
CA GLY A 133 -33.88 11.23 -7.60
C GLY A 133 -33.75 11.04 -9.11
N ASN A 134 -33.72 12.16 -9.83
CA ASN A 134 -33.67 12.16 -11.29
C ASN A 134 -32.27 12.50 -11.84
N ASN A 135 -31.36 13.01 -11.00
CA ASN A 135 -30.06 13.55 -11.42
C ASN A 135 -28.95 12.47 -11.50
N GLY A 136 -29.27 11.22 -11.81
CA GLY A 136 -28.27 10.15 -11.94
C GLY A 136 -27.50 9.78 -10.65
N VAL A 137 -28.03 10.14 -9.47
CA VAL A 137 -27.46 9.73 -8.18
C VAL A 137 -27.95 8.32 -7.84
N VAL A 138 -27.09 7.52 -7.21
CA VAL A 138 -27.41 6.15 -6.84
C VAL A 138 -27.31 5.93 -5.34
N ARG A 139 -28.15 5.02 -4.82
CA ARG A 139 -28.03 4.49 -3.46
C ARG A 139 -27.14 3.26 -3.49
N CYS A 140 -26.13 3.26 -2.64
CA CYS A 140 -25.20 2.15 -2.48
C CYS A 140 -25.24 1.58 -1.07
N LYS A 141 -25.05 0.26 -0.99
CA LYS A 141 -24.89 -0.49 0.25
C LYS A 141 -23.48 -1.06 0.29
N PHE A 142 -22.74 -0.73 1.33
CA PHE A 142 -21.40 -1.27 1.57
C PHE A 142 -21.46 -2.39 2.61
N ALA A 143 -20.47 -3.27 2.61
CA ALA A 143 -20.34 -4.35 3.58
C ALA A 143 -20.17 -3.81 5.00
N ARG A 144 -19.47 -2.68 5.12
CA ARG A 144 -19.44 -1.86 6.33
C ARG A 144 -19.91 -0.46 5.95
N ASP A 145 -20.61 0.21 6.85
CA ASP A 145 -21.03 1.59 6.60
C ASP A 145 -19.82 2.48 6.35
N LEU A 146 -19.97 3.42 5.42
CA LEU A 146 -18.89 4.35 5.11
C LEU A 146 -18.68 5.31 6.30
N PRO A 147 -17.43 5.69 6.62
CA PRO A 147 -17.17 6.74 7.60
C PRO A 147 -17.52 8.12 7.04
N PRO A 148 -17.90 9.11 7.87
CA PRO A 148 -18.30 10.45 7.42
C PRO A 148 -17.17 11.19 6.69
N GLN A 149 -15.91 10.88 7.02
CA GLN A 149 -14.73 11.38 6.32
C GLN A 149 -14.70 11.01 4.82
N SER A 150 -15.48 10.02 4.40
CA SER A 150 -15.55 9.60 2.99
C SER A 150 -16.36 10.55 2.11
N ILE A 151 -17.14 11.47 2.70
CA ILE A 151 -17.97 12.43 1.96
C ILE A 151 -17.08 13.38 1.14
N GLY A 152 -17.46 13.65 -0.10
CA GLY A 152 -16.62 14.34 -1.09
C GLY A 152 -15.49 13.47 -1.66
N GLY A 153 -15.26 12.30 -1.09
CA GLY A 153 -14.27 11.33 -1.53
C GLY A 153 -14.66 10.63 -2.82
N ARG A 154 -13.64 10.03 -3.45
CA ARG A 154 -13.78 9.28 -4.70
C ARG A 154 -14.10 7.82 -4.42
N VAL A 155 -14.94 7.25 -5.28
CA VAL A 155 -15.27 5.83 -5.26
C VAL A 155 -15.07 5.23 -6.65
N ARG A 156 -14.80 3.92 -6.71
CA ARG A 156 -14.66 3.18 -7.97
C ARG A 156 -15.92 2.34 -8.19
N VAL A 157 -16.69 2.65 -9.23
CA VAL A 157 -17.82 1.83 -9.66
C VAL A 157 -17.32 0.88 -10.74
N MET A 158 -17.34 -0.40 -10.42
CA MET A 158 -16.87 -1.45 -11.33
C MET A 158 -17.92 -1.74 -12.39
N LEU A 159 -17.49 -2.24 -13.55
CA LEU A 159 -18.41 -2.60 -14.64
C LEU A 159 -19.04 -4.00 -14.48
N TYR A 160 -18.65 -4.74 -13.44
CA TYR A 160 -19.15 -6.07 -13.11
C TYR A 160 -19.99 -6.08 -11.83
N PRO A 161 -20.89 -7.06 -11.63
CA PRO A 161 -21.29 -8.12 -12.57
C PRO A 161 -22.02 -7.57 -13.80
N SER A 162 -21.84 -8.19 -14.98
CA SER A 162 -22.60 -7.80 -16.17
C SER A 162 -23.95 -8.49 -16.20
N ARG A 163 -24.99 -7.69 -16.47
CA ARG A 163 -26.36 -8.15 -16.75
C ARG A 163 -26.71 -7.94 -18.24
N VAL A 164 -26.07 -6.93 -18.84
CA VAL A 164 -26.17 -6.58 -20.25
C VAL A 164 -25.01 -7.24 -20.98
#